data_AF-A0A1C5V6Q8-F1
#
_entry.id   AF-A0A1C5V6Q8-F1
#
_cell.length_a   1.000
_cell.length_b   1.000
_cell.length_c   1.000
_cell.angle_alpha   90.00
_cell.angle_beta   90.00
_cell.angle_gamma   90.00
#
_symmetry.space_group_name_H-M   'P 1'
#
loop_
_entity.id
_entity.type
_entity.pdbx_description
1 polymer ?
#
loop_
_entity_poly.entity_id
_entity_poly.type
_entity_poly.pdbx_seq_one_letter_code
_entity_poly.pdbx_strand_id
1 'polypeptide(L)'
;MENKELMSEWKKNSIRIGTPTNLLAAFTSFIPVIWLCITYNCWPDPKVVLAGWGMVALSFGAFYVVEPISYYAALGLTGTYLSFLSGNIGNMRVPCATMALETTESEPGTLQAEVASTMAICGSIITNLIATTAAVLVGSAVVSVLPDVIVSALTKYAAGAIFGGTFGTYALKYPKVAIFGMGLPLILKFTIAPPAWVLIVVSVFGSLGFARLLYVKEKKTA
;
A
#
# COMPACT_ATOMS: atom_id res chain seq x y z
N MET A 1 25.68 -1.69 -29.95
CA MET A 1 24.22 -1.74 -29.76
C MET A 1 23.76 -0.33 -29.44
N GLU A 2 22.82 0.18 -30.22
CA GLU A 2 22.27 1.51 -30.02
C GLU A 2 21.43 1.52 -28.73
N ASN A 3 21.43 2.61 -27.96
CA ASN A 3 20.77 2.68 -26.64
C ASN A 3 19.26 2.32 -26.71
N LYS A 4 18.63 2.54 -27.87
CA LYS A 4 17.26 2.12 -28.16
C LYS A 4 17.08 0.61 -28.26
N GLU A 5 18.05 -0.10 -28.84
CA GLU A 5 18.03 -1.56 -28.95
C GLU A 5 18.16 -2.20 -27.58
N LEU A 6 19.09 -1.69 -26.76
CA LEU A 6 19.30 -2.13 -25.37
C LEU A 6 18.05 -1.90 -24.52
N MET A 7 17.40 -0.75 -24.65
CA MET A 7 16.12 -0.46 -23.97
C MET A 7 15.00 -1.42 -24.37
N SER A 8 14.91 -1.74 -25.66
CA SER A 8 13.91 -2.69 -26.18
C SER A 8 14.14 -4.09 -25.61
N GLU A 9 15.40 -4.55 -25.64
CA GLU A 9 15.80 -5.85 -25.11
C GLU A 9 15.57 -5.93 -23.59
N TRP A 10 15.99 -4.91 -22.86
CA TRP A 10 15.78 -4.79 -21.42
C TRP A 10 14.30 -4.92 -21.05
N LYS A 11 13.43 -4.11 -21.68
CA LYS A 11 11.99 -4.17 -21.43
C LYS A 11 11.39 -5.52 -21.76
N LYS A 12 11.78 -6.12 -22.89
CA LYS A 12 11.29 -7.45 -23.30
C LYS A 12 11.63 -8.53 -22.27
N ASN A 13 12.87 -8.53 -21.78
CA ASN A 13 13.32 -9.48 -20.77
C ASN A 13 12.64 -9.23 -19.42
N SER A 14 12.48 -7.97 -19.02
CA SER A 14 11.76 -7.60 -17.79
C SER A 14 10.30 -8.01 -17.82
N ILE A 15 9.58 -7.85 -18.95
CA ILE A 15 8.19 -8.30 -19.09
C ILE A 15 8.10 -9.82 -18.97
N ARG A 16 9.02 -10.54 -19.62
CA ARG A 16 9.03 -12.00 -19.66
C ARG A 16 9.22 -12.63 -18.28
N ILE A 17 9.91 -11.95 -17.37
CA ILE A 17 10.14 -12.41 -15.99
C ILE A 17 9.10 -11.79 -15.05
N GLY A 18 8.97 -10.47 -15.05
CA GLY A 18 8.16 -9.73 -14.08
C GLY A 18 6.67 -10.02 -14.16
N THR A 19 6.12 -10.18 -15.37
CA THR A 19 4.68 -10.45 -15.54
C THR A 19 4.26 -11.79 -14.94
N PRO A 20 4.87 -12.94 -15.32
CA PRO A 20 4.48 -14.21 -14.73
C PRO A 20 4.77 -14.26 -13.23
N THR A 21 5.88 -13.68 -12.75
CA THR A 21 6.20 -13.66 -11.33
C THR A 21 5.15 -12.90 -10.51
N ASN A 22 4.72 -11.72 -10.96
CA ASN A 22 3.69 -10.96 -10.23
C ASN A 22 2.32 -11.64 -10.28
N LEU A 23 1.95 -12.24 -11.42
CA LEU A 23 0.71 -13.01 -11.52
C LEU A 23 0.75 -14.23 -10.59
N LEU A 24 1.84 -14.98 -10.59
CA LEU A 24 2.03 -16.11 -9.68
C LEU A 24 1.94 -15.65 -8.22
N ALA A 25 2.62 -14.56 -7.85
CA ALA A 25 2.55 -14.00 -6.50
C ALA A 25 1.12 -13.61 -6.10
N ALA A 26 0.34 -13.02 -7.02
CA ALA A 26 -1.06 -12.69 -6.78
C ALA A 26 -1.88 -13.95 -6.47
N PHE A 27 -1.71 -15.03 -7.23
CA PHE A 27 -2.41 -16.30 -6.96
C PHE A 27 -1.92 -16.99 -5.69
N THR A 28 -0.60 -17.03 -5.45
CA THR A 28 -0.03 -17.72 -4.29
C THR A 28 -0.31 -16.98 -2.99
N SER A 29 -0.64 -15.69 -3.03
CA SER A 29 -1.08 -14.92 -1.85
C SER A 29 -2.33 -15.50 -1.15
N PHE A 30 -3.16 -16.26 -1.88
CA PHE A 30 -4.34 -16.93 -1.32
C PHE A 30 -4.01 -18.26 -0.64
N ILE A 31 -2.83 -18.85 -0.89
CA ILE A 31 -2.46 -20.17 -0.37
C ILE A 31 -2.52 -20.23 1.17
N PRO A 32 -1.96 -19.28 1.94
CA PRO A 32 -2.02 -19.33 3.40
C PRO A 32 -3.45 -19.30 3.93
N VAL A 33 -4.32 -18.50 3.33
CA VAL A 33 -5.73 -18.39 3.73
C VAL A 33 -6.48 -19.68 3.41
N ILE A 34 -6.30 -20.24 2.21
CA ILE A 34 -6.92 -21.51 1.83
C ILE A 34 -6.43 -22.64 2.75
N TRP A 35 -5.14 -22.68 3.06
CA TRP A 35 -4.57 -23.66 3.97
C TRP A 35 -5.21 -23.57 5.37
N LEU A 36 -5.34 -22.36 5.93
CA LEU A 36 -6.03 -22.16 7.21
C LEU A 36 -7.49 -22.62 7.16
N CYS A 37 -8.22 -22.28 6.10
CA CYS A 37 -9.62 -22.68 5.94
C CYS A 37 -9.79 -24.20 5.87
N ILE A 38 -8.88 -24.91 5.21
CA ILE A 38 -8.91 -26.38 5.12
C ILE A 38 -8.53 -27.01 6.47
N THR A 39 -7.44 -26.56 7.10
CA THR A 39 -6.92 -27.17 8.34
C THR A 39 -7.84 -26.95 9.54
N TYR A 40 -8.43 -25.76 9.67
CA TYR A 40 -9.29 -25.40 10.81
C TYR A 40 -10.79 -25.45 10.47
N ASN A 41 -11.15 -25.87 9.26
CA ASN A 41 -12.53 -25.90 8.75
C ASN A 41 -13.31 -24.59 8.95
N CYS A 42 -12.61 -23.45 8.88
CA CYS A 42 -13.12 -22.13 9.23
C CYS A 42 -13.51 -21.29 8.01
N TRP A 43 -14.27 -21.88 7.08
CA TRP A 43 -14.68 -21.20 5.85
C TRP A 43 -15.59 -20.00 6.15
N PRO A 44 -15.19 -18.78 5.77
CA PRO A 44 -16.05 -17.61 5.95
C PRO A 44 -17.26 -17.68 5.01
N ASP A 45 -18.40 -17.14 5.45
CA ASP A 45 -19.58 -16.98 4.59
C ASP A 45 -19.18 -16.13 3.35
N PRO A 46 -19.40 -16.62 2.12
CA PRO A 46 -19.11 -15.88 0.90
C PRO A 46 -19.68 -14.45 0.87
N LYS A 47 -20.82 -14.21 1.52
CA LYS A 47 -21.42 -12.87 1.63
C LYS A 47 -20.52 -11.91 2.42
N VAL A 48 -19.90 -12.39 3.49
CA VAL A 48 -18.97 -11.59 4.31
C VAL A 48 -17.68 -11.30 3.54
N VAL A 49 -17.17 -12.28 2.79
CA VAL A 49 -15.98 -12.11 1.94
C VAL A 49 -16.22 -11.05 0.86
N LEU A 50 -17.35 -11.15 0.15
CA LEU A 50 -17.72 -10.19 -0.90
C LEU A 50 -17.96 -8.78 -0.34
N ALA A 51 -18.62 -8.68 0.82
CA ALA A 51 -18.78 -7.39 1.50
C ALA A 51 -17.43 -6.79 1.90
N GLY A 52 -16.53 -7.61 2.47
CA GLY A 52 -15.16 -7.22 2.80
C GLY A 52 -14.39 -6.72 1.60
N TRP A 53 -14.39 -7.48 0.50
CA TRP A 53 -13.76 -7.08 -0.75
C TRP A 53 -14.36 -5.79 -1.31
N GLY A 54 -15.69 -5.67 -1.32
CA GLY A 54 -16.38 -4.47 -1.78
C GLY A 54 -15.94 -3.22 -1.00
N MET A 55 -15.78 -3.34 0.33
CA MET A 55 -15.28 -2.23 1.15
C MET A 55 -13.84 -1.83 0.78
N VAL A 56 -12.95 -2.81 0.55
CA VAL A 56 -11.58 -2.54 0.09
C VAL A 56 -11.58 -1.89 -1.28
N ALA A 57 -12.37 -2.41 -2.23
CA ALA A 57 -12.48 -1.87 -3.58
C ALA A 57 -13.03 -0.43 -3.59
N LEU A 58 -13.98 -0.10 -2.71
CA LEU A 58 -14.48 1.26 -2.59
C LEU A 58 -13.45 2.22 -1.96
N SER A 59 -12.67 1.73 -1.00
CA SER A 59 -11.68 2.54 -0.28
C SER A 59 -10.40 2.76 -1.09
N PHE A 60 -9.95 1.71 -1.80
CA PHE A 60 -8.65 1.67 -2.46
C PHE A 60 -8.71 1.43 -3.97
N GLY A 61 -9.88 1.20 -4.56
CA GLY A 61 -10.00 0.86 -5.98
C GLY A 61 -9.51 1.95 -6.93
N ALA A 62 -9.60 3.23 -6.53
CA ALA A 62 -9.00 4.31 -7.30
C ALA A 62 -7.46 4.21 -7.35
N PHE A 63 -6.82 3.77 -6.27
CA PHE A 63 -5.38 3.58 -6.21
C PHE A 63 -4.89 2.48 -7.15
N TYR A 64 -5.73 1.49 -7.49
CA TYR A 64 -5.37 0.47 -8.49
C TYR A 64 -5.06 1.05 -9.87
N VAL A 65 -5.59 2.23 -10.19
CA VAL A 65 -5.30 2.93 -11.45
C VAL A 65 -4.28 4.04 -11.25
N VAL A 66 -4.41 4.81 -10.16
CA VAL A 66 -3.56 5.98 -9.92
C VAL A 66 -2.13 5.58 -9.54
N GLU A 67 -1.93 4.57 -8.71
CA GLU A 67 -0.59 4.18 -8.25
C GLU A 67 0.31 3.68 -9.39
N PRO A 68 -0.11 2.73 -10.25
CA PRO A 68 0.74 2.30 -11.35
C PRO A 68 1.14 3.46 -12.25
N ILE A 69 0.19 4.33 -12.62
CA ILE A 69 0.45 5.44 -13.54
C ILE A 69 1.38 6.48 -12.90
N SER A 70 1.09 6.88 -11.66
CA SER A 70 1.85 7.92 -10.95
C SER A 70 3.26 7.48 -10.58
N TYR A 71 3.46 6.23 -10.20
CA TYR A 71 4.76 5.72 -9.78
C TYR A 71 5.63 5.27 -10.95
N TYR A 72 5.04 4.94 -12.10
CA TYR A 72 5.81 4.47 -13.26
C TYR A 72 6.91 5.45 -13.69
N ALA A 73 6.68 6.76 -13.58
CA ALA A 73 7.66 7.77 -13.93
C ALA A 73 8.94 7.69 -13.08
N ALA A 74 8.82 7.35 -11.78
CA ALA A 74 9.96 7.21 -10.88
C ALA A 74 10.54 5.78 -10.88
N LEU A 75 9.70 4.77 -11.03
CA LEU A 75 10.10 3.37 -10.90
C LEU A 75 10.65 2.78 -12.21
N GLY A 76 10.11 3.20 -13.35
CA GLY A 76 10.30 2.50 -14.63
C GLY A 76 9.59 1.14 -14.67
N LEU A 77 9.73 0.40 -15.78
CA LEU A 77 9.01 -0.87 -16.00
C LEU A 77 9.46 -1.95 -15.01
N THR A 78 10.76 -2.15 -14.91
CA THR A 78 11.36 -3.18 -14.04
C THR A 78 11.12 -2.86 -12.56
N GLY A 79 11.35 -1.61 -12.16
CA GLY A 79 11.06 -1.14 -10.81
C GLY A 79 9.58 -1.25 -10.43
N THR A 80 8.66 -1.11 -11.38
CA THR A 80 7.22 -1.34 -11.16
C THR A 80 6.96 -2.79 -10.79
N TYR A 81 7.47 -3.77 -11.54
CA TYR A 81 7.27 -5.18 -11.19
C TYR A 81 7.79 -5.50 -9.78
N LEU A 82 9.00 -5.05 -9.45
CA LEU A 82 9.63 -5.26 -8.14
C LEU A 82 8.87 -4.57 -7.00
N SER A 83 8.40 -3.35 -7.22
CA SER A 83 7.69 -2.58 -6.20
C SER A 83 6.31 -3.16 -5.91
N PHE A 84 5.57 -3.60 -6.93
CA PHE A 84 4.29 -4.28 -6.74
C PHE A 84 4.43 -5.66 -6.10
N LEU A 85 5.53 -6.38 -6.37
CA LEU A 85 5.81 -7.65 -5.73
C LEU A 85 6.18 -7.50 -4.25
N SER A 86 7.01 -6.51 -3.92
CA SER A 86 7.56 -6.32 -2.57
C SER A 86 6.73 -5.40 -1.67
N GLY A 87 5.78 -4.67 -2.24
CA GLY A 87 4.93 -3.71 -1.54
C GLY A 87 5.69 -2.49 -0.99
N ASN A 88 5.00 -1.76 -0.11
CA ASN A 88 5.47 -0.51 0.51
C ASN A 88 5.94 0.55 -0.50
N ILE A 89 5.21 0.66 -1.61
CA ILE A 89 5.61 1.43 -2.80
C ILE A 89 5.76 2.92 -2.47
N GLY A 90 4.67 3.55 -2.05
CA GLY A 90 4.62 5.01 -1.83
C GLY A 90 5.49 5.50 -0.67
N ASN A 91 5.66 4.72 0.40
CA ASN A 91 6.41 5.20 1.57
C ASN A 91 7.91 4.97 1.47
N MET A 92 8.36 4.02 0.65
CA MET A 92 9.77 3.62 0.64
C MET A 92 10.33 3.37 -0.77
N ARG A 93 9.63 2.65 -1.65
CA ARG A 93 10.18 2.33 -2.99
C ARG A 93 10.31 3.56 -3.88
N VAL A 94 9.25 4.37 -3.94
CA VAL A 94 9.20 5.60 -4.72
C VAL A 94 10.27 6.59 -4.26
N PRO A 95 10.37 6.98 -2.98
CA PRO A 95 11.39 7.93 -2.56
C PRO A 95 12.82 7.39 -2.74
N CYS A 96 13.06 6.08 -2.54
CA CYS A 96 14.38 5.49 -2.84
C CYS A 96 14.73 5.57 -4.33
N ALA A 97 13.77 5.28 -5.22
CA ALA A 97 13.97 5.38 -6.66
C ALA A 97 14.20 6.83 -7.10
N THR A 98 13.37 7.77 -6.63
CA THR A 98 13.50 9.20 -6.94
C THR A 98 14.85 9.75 -6.48
N MET A 99 15.29 9.43 -5.26
CA MET A 99 16.60 9.86 -4.75
C MET A 99 17.76 9.31 -5.58
N ALA A 100 17.65 8.07 -6.06
CA ALA A 100 18.66 7.50 -6.96
C ALA A 100 18.70 8.22 -8.31
N LEU A 101 17.54 8.57 -8.89
CA LEU A 101 17.48 9.35 -10.13
C LEU A 101 18.10 10.75 -9.96
N GLU A 102 17.78 11.43 -8.86
CA GLU A 102 18.35 12.75 -8.53
C GLU A 102 19.86 12.67 -8.34
N THR A 103 20.35 11.69 -7.59
CA THR A 103 21.79 11.52 -7.31
C THR A 103 22.60 11.14 -8.55
N THR A 104 21.99 10.41 -9.48
CA THR A 104 22.65 9.97 -10.73
C THR A 104 22.39 10.92 -11.90
N GLU A 105 21.65 12.02 -11.67
CA GLU A 105 21.21 12.98 -12.69
C GLU A 105 20.54 12.28 -13.90
N SER A 106 19.83 11.17 -13.64
CA SER A 106 19.26 10.33 -14.69
C SER A 106 17.87 10.80 -15.08
N GLU A 107 17.66 11.08 -16.37
CA GLU A 107 16.35 11.47 -16.88
C GLU A 107 15.36 10.29 -16.95
N PRO A 108 14.12 10.41 -16.43
CA PRO A 108 13.10 9.39 -16.53
C PRO A 108 12.85 8.91 -17.97
N GLY A 109 12.74 7.59 -18.15
CA GLY A 109 12.51 6.98 -19.46
C GLY A 109 13.79 6.65 -20.25
N THR A 110 14.97 7.01 -19.72
CA THR A 110 16.27 6.53 -20.23
C THR A 110 16.65 5.16 -19.67
N LEU A 111 17.59 4.47 -20.32
CA LEU A 111 18.14 3.20 -19.81
C LEU A 111 18.85 3.39 -18.47
N GLN A 112 19.59 4.49 -18.33
CA GLN A 112 20.29 4.82 -17.10
C GLN A 112 19.32 4.98 -15.94
N ALA A 113 18.23 5.71 -16.14
CA ALA A 113 17.17 5.84 -15.14
C ALA A 113 16.54 4.50 -14.78
N GLU A 114 16.25 3.66 -15.77
CA GLU A 114 15.63 2.35 -15.51
C GLU A 114 16.56 1.41 -14.72
N VAL A 115 17.87 1.42 -15.01
CA VAL A 115 18.86 0.62 -14.27
C VAL A 115 19.08 1.19 -12.86
N ALA A 116 19.26 2.50 -12.72
CA ALA A 116 19.49 3.16 -11.44
C ALA A 116 18.30 2.98 -10.49
N SER A 117 17.07 3.20 -10.98
CA SER A 117 15.86 3.00 -10.18
C SER A 117 15.71 1.54 -9.75
N THR A 118 15.97 0.59 -10.66
CA THR A 118 15.89 -0.85 -10.38
C THR A 118 16.86 -1.26 -9.28
N MET A 119 18.12 -0.82 -9.36
CA MET A 119 19.13 -1.12 -8.33
C MET A 119 18.78 -0.52 -6.98
N ALA A 120 18.27 0.72 -6.94
CA ALA A 120 17.81 1.36 -5.72
C ALA A 120 16.64 0.60 -5.08
N ILE A 121 15.68 0.15 -5.88
CA ILE A 121 14.54 -0.64 -5.42
C ILE A 121 15.01 -2.00 -4.89
N CYS A 122 15.92 -2.68 -5.57
CA CYS A 122 16.51 -3.94 -5.08
C CYS A 122 17.19 -3.76 -3.72
N GLY A 123 18.03 -2.72 -3.57
CA GLY A 123 18.67 -2.39 -2.29
C GLY A 123 17.65 -2.13 -1.19
N SER A 124 16.64 -1.30 -1.50
CA SER A 124 15.50 -1.04 -0.61
C SER A 124 14.80 -2.35 -0.20
N ILE A 125 14.61 -3.31 -1.12
CA ILE A 125 13.92 -4.58 -0.83
C ILE A 125 14.73 -5.40 0.15
N ILE A 126 16.02 -5.57 -0.11
CA ILE A 126 16.91 -6.36 0.73
C ILE A 126 17.00 -5.75 2.14
N THR A 127 17.22 -4.44 2.25
CA THR A 127 17.31 -3.76 3.55
C THR A 127 16.00 -3.88 4.32
N ASN A 128 14.86 -3.67 3.66
CA ASN A 128 13.56 -3.81 4.30
C ASN A 128 13.28 -5.23 4.76
N LEU A 129 13.65 -6.25 3.96
CA LEU A 129 13.50 -7.64 4.33
C LEU A 129 14.34 -7.96 5.57
N ILE A 130 15.62 -7.59 5.58
CA ILE A 130 16.51 -7.81 6.73
C ILE A 130 15.96 -7.14 7.99
N ALA A 131 15.60 -5.85 7.89
CA ALA A 131 15.09 -5.10 9.04
C ALA A 131 13.76 -5.67 9.56
N THR A 132 12.85 -6.04 8.65
CA THR A 132 11.54 -6.60 9.03
C THR A 132 11.70 -7.98 9.63
N THR A 133 12.54 -8.84 9.07
CA THR A 133 12.84 -10.16 9.64
C THR A 133 13.46 -10.02 11.03
N ALA A 134 14.45 -9.13 11.20
CA ALA A 134 15.03 -8.86 12.51
C ALA A 134 13.98 -8.34 13.50
N ALA A 135 13.11 -7.41 13.07
CA ALA A 135 12.03 -6.88 13.91
C ALA A 135 11.03 -7.96 14.32
N VAL A 136 10.72 -8.92 13.46
CA VAL A 136 9.83 -10.04 13.79
C VAL A 136 10.51 -10.99 14.79
N LEU A 137 11.78 -11.33 14.60
CA LEU A 137 12.52 -12.21 15.51
C LEU A 137 12.72 -11.60 16.89
N VAL A 138 13.12 -10.32 16.95
CA VAL A 138 13.27 -9.59 18.20
C VAL A 138 11.89 -9.34 18.83
N GLY A 139 10.91 -8.96 18.03
CA GLY A 139 9.55 -8.70 18.47
C GLY A 139 8.90 -9.93 19.09
N SER A 140 9.07 -11.11 18.51
CA SER A 140 8.53 -12.35 19.08
C SER A 140 9.19 -12.72 20.40
N ALA A 141 10.52 -12.57 20.50
CA ALA A 141 11.25 -12.79 21.76
C ALA A 141 10.79 -11.82 22.85
N VAL A 142 10.63 -10.54 22.53
CA VAL A 142 10.11 -9.53 23.48
C VAL A 142 8.68 -9.86 23.89
N VAL A 143 7.80 -10.20 22.95
CA VAL A 143 6.40 -10.54 23.26
C VAL A 143 6.29 -11.74 24.18
N SER A 144 7.20 -12.73 24.09
CA SER A 144 7.19 -13.91 24.96
C SER A 144 7.51 -13.64 26.43
N VAL A 145 8.16 -12.52 26.75
CA VAL A 145 8.50 -12.13 28.13
C VAL A 145 7.57 -11.05 28.70
N LEU A 146 6.64 -10.53 27.89
CA LEU A 146 5.70 -9.51 28.34
C LEU A 146 4.54 -10.12 29.13
N PRO A 147 4.02 -9.42 30.16
CA PRO A 147 2.80 -9.81 30.86
C PRO A 147 1.61 -9.95 29.91
N ASP A 148 0.71 -10.90 30.21
CA ASP A 148 -0.48 -11.22 29.41
C ASP A 148 -1.35 -10.00 29.07
N VAL A 149 -1.44 -9.03 29.98
CA VAL A 149 -2.18 -7.77 29.78
C VAL A 149 -1.63 -6.99 28.58
N ILE A 150 -0.31 -6.94 28.42
CA ILE A 150 0.34 -6.21 27.33
C ILE A 150 0.20 -7.00 26.02
N VAL A 151 0.37 -8.32 26.05
CA VAL A 151 0.20 -9.19 24.86
C VAL A 151 -1.23 -9.10 24.32
N SER A 152 -2.22 -9.11 25.21
CA SER A 152 -3.63 -8.95 24.85
C SER A 152 -3.90 -7.58 24.20
N ALA A 153 -3.33 -6.51 24.77
CA ALA A 153 -3.45 -5.17 24.21
C ALA A 153 -2.79 -5.07 22.83
N LEU A 154 -1.57 -5.59 22.67
CA LEU A 154 -0.88 -5.61 21.38
C LEU A 154 -1.69 -6.36 20.33
N THR A 155 -2.19 -7.56 20.66
CA THR A 155 -2.95 -8.38 19.70
C THR A 155 -4.28 -7.72 19.30
N LYS A 156 -4.96 -7.07 20.24
CA LYS A 156 -6.28 -6.46 20.00
C LYS A 156 -6.19 -5.10 19.29
N TYR A 157 -5.15 -4.32 19.56
CA TYR A 157 -5.04 -2.94 19.07
C TYR A 157 -3.98 -2.72 17.99
N ALA A 158 -3.10 -3.70 17.69
CA ALA A 158 -2.07 -3.55 16.67
C ALA A 158 -2.62 -3.13 15.31
N ALA A 159 -3.68 -3.79 14.82
CA ALA A 159 -4.31 -3.42 13.56
C ALA A 159 -4.81 -1.96 13.57
N GLY A 160 -5.47 -1.55 14.65
CA GLY A 160 -5.94 -0.17 14.83
C GLY A 160 -4.79 0.85 14.87
N ALA A 161 -3.68 0.51 15.52
CA ALA A 161 -2.49 1.36 15.58
C ALA A 161 -1.81 1.53 14.21
N ILE A 162 -1.73 0.46 13.40
CA ILE A 162 -1.16 0.51 12.03
C ILE A 162 -1.99 1.43 11.14
N PHE A 163 -3.31 1.25 11.12
CA PHE A 163 -4.20 2.10 10.33
C PHE A 163 -4.29 3.53 10.89
N GLY A 164 -4.23 3.69 12.21
CA GLY A 164 -4.18 5.00 12.87
C GLY A 164 -2.90 5.77 12.54
N GLY A 165 -1.74 5.10 12.51
CA GLY A 165 -0.48 5.69 12.08
C GLY A 165 -0.52 6.13 10.61
N THR A 166 -1.07 5.28 9.74
CA THR A 166 -1.32 5.61 8.34
C THR A 166 -2.25 6.82 8.20
N PHE A 167 -3.33 6.88 8.98
CA PHE A 167 -4.21 8.06 9.00
C PHE A 167 -3.44 9.30 9.45
N GLY A 168 -2.60 9.19 10.48
CA GLY A 168 -1.81 10.30 11.00
C GLY A 168 -0.90 10.94 9.94
N THR A 169 -0.22 10.13 9.12
CA THR A 169 0.66 10.65 8.05
C THR A 169 -0.14 11.43 7.01
N TYR A 170 -1.33 10.96 6.63
CA TYR A 170 -2.22 11.69 5.72
C TYR A 170 -2.90 12.89 6.37
N ALA A 171 -3.20 12.83 7.67
CA ALA A 171 -3.83 13.90 8.42
C ALA A 171 -2.93 15.14 8.53
N LEU A 172 -1.61 14.94 8.68
CA LEU A 172 -0.65 16.04 8.65
C LEU A 172 -0.62 16.75 7.28
N LYS A 173 -0.78 16.00 6.19
CA LYS A 173 -0.75 16.54 4.82
C LYS A 173 -2.07 17.20 4.41
N TYR A 174 -3.20 16.66 4.85
CA TYR A 174 -4.54 17.14 4.51
C TYR A 174 -5.42 17.32 5.77
N PRO A 175 -5.11 18.28 6.65
CA PRO A 175 -5.75 18.39 7.97
C PRO A 175 -7.25 18.66 7.89
N LYS A 176 -7.71 19.49 6.93
CA LYS A 176 -9.15 19.77 6.73
C LYS A 176 -9.94 18.52 6.35
N VAL A 177 -9.38 17.70 5.46
CA VAL A 177 -10.01 16.44 5.01
C VAL A 177 -9.98 15.41 6.14
N ALA A 178 -8.91 15.36 6.92
CA ALA A 178 -8.78 14.44 8.04
C ALA A 178 -9.75 14.74 9.19
N ILE A 179 -9.94 16.02 9.55
CA ILE A 179 -10.94 16.43 10.55
C ILE A 179 -12.34 15.96 10.14
N PHE A 180 -12.70 16.13 8.87
CA PHE A 180 -13.98 15.67 8.35
C PHE A 180 -14.08 14.13 8.30
N GLY A 181 -13.04 13.49 7.78
CA GLY A 181 -12.95 12.03 7.62
C GLY A 181 -12.94 11.25 8.94
N MET A 182 -12.53 11.88 10.05
CA MET A 182 -12.58 11.29 11.39
C MET A 182 -13.81 11.78 12.18
N GLY A 183 -14.18 13.05 12.06
CA GLY A 183 -15.28 13.66 12.80
C GLY A 183 -16.65 13.13 12.38
N LEU A 184 -16.93 13.06 11.07
CA LEU A 184 -18.24 12.61 10.58
C LEU A 184 -18.57 11.16 11.01
N PRO A 185 -17.66 10.17 10.87
CA PRO A 185 -17.95 8.80 11.28
C PRO A 185 -18.05 8.64 12.80
N LEU A 186 -17.27 9.39 13.57
CA LEU A 186 -17.38 9.39 15.04
C LEU A 186 -18.72 9.94 15.50
N ILE A 187 -19.17 11.08 14.94
CA ILE A 187 -20.48 11.66 15.27
C ILE A 187 -21.59 10.69 14.94
N LEU A 188 -21.56 10.06 13.75
CA LEU A 188 -22.55 9.05 13.35
C LEU A 188 -22.56 7.84 14.27
N LYS A 189 -21.38 7.37 14.69
CA LYS A 189 -21.26 6.25 15.62
C LYS A 189 -21.84 6.56 16.99
N PHE A 190 -21.62 7.78 17.51
CA PHE A 190 -22.11 8.17 18.84
C PHE A 190 -23.59 8.61 18.86
N THR A 191 -24.16 9.02 17.72
CA THR A 191 -25.55 9.49 17.64
C THR A 191 -26.52 8.39 17.23
N ILE A 192 -26.22 7.69 16.13
CA ILE A 192 -27.15 6.75 15.48
C ILE A 192 -26.66 5.30 15.65
N ALA A 193 -25.37 5.11 15.97
CA ALA A 193 -24.71 3.80 16.07
C ALA A 193 -25.07 2.84 14.91
N PRO A 194 -25.00 3.29 13.64
CA PRO A 194 -25.39 2.44 12.53
C PRO A 194 -24.39 1.28 12.35
N PRO A 195 -24.78 0.22 11.64
CA PRO A 195 -23.90 -0.92 11.36
C PRO A 195 -22.56 -0.47 10.76
N ALA A 196 -21.48 -1.19 11.09
CA ALA A 196 -20.12 -0.81 10.72
C ALA A 196 -19.93 -0.55 9.21
N TRP A 197 -20.64 -1.29 8.35
CA TRP A 197 -20.58 -1.09 6.90
C TRP A 197 -21.09 0.30 6.46
N VAL A 198 -22.10 0.84 7.14
CA VAL A 198 -22.64 2.18 6.86
C VAL A 198 -21.62 3.24 7.27
N LEU A 199 -21.02 3.09 8.44
CA LEU A 199 -19.96 3.99 8.90
C LEU A 199 -18.79 4.04 7.92
N ILE A 200 -18.37 2.87 7.40
CA ILE A 200 -17.28 2.76 6.42
C ILE A 200 -17.65 3.47 5.12
N VAL A 201 -18.82 3.19 4.54
CA VAL A 201 -19.28 3.83 3.30
C VAL A 201 -19.34 5.35 3.45
N VAL A 202 -19.89 5.85 4.57
CA VAL A 202 -19.95 7.30 4.83
C VAL A 202 -18.56 7.89 5.06
N SER A 203 -17.65 7.17 5.71
CA SER A 203 -16.26 7.61 5.90
C SER A 203 -15.54 7.77 4.56
N VAL A 204 -15.63 6.76 3.70
CA VAL A 204 -14.93 6.71 2.40
C VAL A 204 -15.50 7.75 1.45
N PHE A 205 -16.80 7.71 1.17
CA PHE A 205 -17.40 8.61 0.19
C PHE A 205 -17.59 10.02 0.74
N GLY A 206 -17.86 10.18 2.04
CA GLY A 206 -17.95 11.48 2.68
C GLY A 206 -16.62 12.22 2.62
N SER A 207 -15.52 11.57 3.01
CA SER A 207 -14.19 12.19 2.91
C SER A 207 -13.79 12.50 1.47
N LEU A 208 -14.09 11.61 0.52
CA LEU A 208 -13.82 11.82 -0.91
C LEU A 208 -14.63 12.98 -1.50
N GLY A 209 -15.93 13.07 -1.17
CA GLY A 209 -16.79 14.17 -1.59
C GLY A 209 -16.36 15.50 -1.01
N PHE A 210 -16.01 15.54 0.28
CA PHE A 210 -15.51 16.75 0.93
C PHE A 210 -14.15 17.19 0.38
N ALA A 211 -13.23 16.24 0.13
CA ALA A 211 -11.96 16.53 -0.52
C ALA A 211 -12.15 17.13 -1.92
N ARG A 212 -13.11 16.61 -2.71
CA ARG A 212 -13.43 17.16 -4.03
C ARG A 212 -14.02 18.58 -3.96
N LEU A 213 -14.88 18.86 -2.99
CA LEU A 213 -15.43 20.20 -2.78
C LEU A 213 -14.35 21.21 -2.39
N LEU A 214 -13.43 20.84 -1.50
CA LEU A 214 -12.28 21.67 -1.14
C LEU A 214 -11.39 21.96 -2.36
N TYR A 215 -11.07 20.93 -3.15
CA TYR A 215 -10.26 21.08 -4.36
C TYR A 215 -10.90 22.05 -5.38
N VAL A 216 -12.21 21.94 -5.62
CA VAL A 216 -12.93 22.83 -6.54
C VAL A 216 -13.00 24.27 -6.00
N LYS A 217 -13.12 24.44 -4.68
CA LYS A 217 -13.18 25.76 -4.04
C LYS A 217 -11.82 26.47 -4.08
N GLU A 218 -10.74 25.73 -3.83
CA GLU A 218 -9.37 26.25 -3.92
C GLU A 218 -9.02 26.64 -5.36
N LYS A 219 -9.41 25.84 -6.35
CA LYS A 219 -9.21 26.13 -7.78
C LYS A 219 -10.08 27.27 -8.34
N LYS A 220 -11.15 27.65 -7.65
CA LYS A 220 -11.97 28.84 -7.97
C LYS A 220 -11.46 30.12 -7.30
N THR A 221 -10.58 29.99 -6.30
CA THR A 221 -10.05 31.11 -5.51
C THR A 221 -8.64 31.50 -5.95
N ALA A 222 -7.92 30.60 -6.63
CA ALA A 222 -6.69 30.87 -7.38
C ALA A 222 -7.02 31.39 -8.79
#